data_AF-A0A917S4H9-F1
#
_entry.id   AF-A0A917S4H9-F1
#
_cell.length_a   1.000
_cell.length_b   1.000
_cell.length_c   1.000
_cell.angle_alpha   90.00
_cell.angle_beta   90.00
_cell.angle_gamma   90.00
#
_symmetry.space_group_name_H-M   'P 1'
#
loop_
_entity.id
_entity.type
_entity.pdbx_description
1 polymer ?
#
loop_
_entity_poly.entity_id
_entity_poly.type
_entity_poly.pdbx_seq_one_letter_code
_entity_poly.pdbx_strand_id
1 'polypeptide(L)'
;MHKVKLFFKNFFLTQKLYQFLKSVKNNRKKMKRLKGPYRFINRKTDAETLCVILAGYKDFLWPKVFARIKTFLPENIDVCVASSGLYSDQLDKLCEENGWSYLSLQRNCVTLVQNIAIHLHEHAKMIYKIDEDIFITRHFFETLTKTYSDVSANGKYEVGFVAPLIPINGYGHVRILEKLHLVDEYEKRFEKVKYASRSDRKIEKDPEAAKFFWGKDQMLGSIDEMDEEFYKAPYEYHACPIRFSIGAILFSRELWENMGMFIVDKGPCMGLDEEQIDSYCVMQSKSMIIAENTVVGHLSFGQQNKEIKNYFLQHSELF
;
A
#
# COMPACT_ATOMS: atom_id res chain seq x y z
N MET A 1 2.69 10.54 40.57
CA MET A 1 2.12 9.50 39.66
C MET A 1 3.11 8.41 39.23
N HIS A 2 4.37 8.71 38.90
CA HIS A 2 5.30 7.69 38.39
C HIS A 2 5.65 6.58 39.41
N LYS A 3 5.90 6.96 40.67
CA LYS A 3 6.17 6.02 41.79
C LYS A 3 4.98 5.08 42.09
N VAL A 4 3.75 5.57 42.02
CA VAL A 4 2.52 4.77 42.18
C VAL A 4 2.39 3.76 41.03
N LYS A 5 2.65 4.18 39.80
CA LYS A 5 2.58 3.30 38.62
C LYS A 5 3.62 2.17 38.66
N LEU A 6 4.80 2.43 39.24
CA LEU A 6 5.84 1.43 39.50
C LEU A 6 5.44 0.44 40.61
N PHE A 7 4.84 0.93 41.68
CA PHE A 7 4.33 0.09 42.78
C PHE A 7 3.28 -0.92 42.31
N PHE A 8 2.28 -0.46 41.53
CA PHE A 8 1.24 -1.34 40.97
C PHE A 8 1.75 -2.30 39.87
N LYS A 9 2.89 -1.99 39.24
CA LYS A 9 3.49 -2.84 38.20
C LYS A 9 4.29 -4.00 38.80
N ASN A 10 4.92 -3.79 39.96
CA ASN A 10 5.89 -4.71 40.55
C ASN A 10 5.33 -5.55 41.70
N PHE A 11 4.10 -5.28 42.16
CA PHE A 11 3.48 -6.01 43.26
C PHE A 11 2.52 -7.08 42.72
N PHE A 12 2.74 -8.34 43.07
CA PHE A 12 2.04 -9.51 42.50
C PHE A 12 0.50 -9.41 42.56
N LEU A 13 -0.04 -8.84 43.64
CA LEU A 13 -1.49 -8.65 43.85
C LEU A 13 -2.10 -7.58 42.93
N THR A 14 -1.31 -6.64 42.43
CA THR A 14 -1.79 -5.51 41.61
C THR A 14 -1.36 -5.58 40.15
N GLN A 15 -0.44 -6.48 39.81
CA GLN A 15 0.04 -6.71 38.44
C GLN A 15 -1.09 -7.12 37.48
N LYS A 16 -2.00 -8.02 37.90
CA LYS A 16 -3.18 -8.42 37.11
C LYS A 16 -4.11 -7.23 36.84
N LEU A 17 -4.40 -6.44 37.87
CA LEU A 17 -5.23 -5.23 37.75
C LEU A 17 -4.56 -4.18 36.86
N TYR A 18 -3.24 -3.99 36.99
CA TYR A 18 -2.47 -3.09 36.13
C TYR A 18 -2.50 -3.53 34.67
N GLN A 19 -2.29 -4.83 34.40
CA GLN A 19 -2.36 -5.39 33.04
C GLN A 19 -3.77 -5.23 32.46
N PHE A 20 -4.81 -5.51 33.25
CA PHE A 20 -6.21 -5.29 32.86
C PHE A 20 -6.48 -3.82 32.52
N LEU A 21 -6.13 -2.88 33.41
CA LEU A 21 -6.32 -1.44 33.18
C LEU A 21 -5.51 -0.94 31.97
N LYS A 22 -4.29 -1.47 31.74
CA LYS A 22 -3.48 -1.18 30.56
C LYS A 22 -4.19 -1.69 29.28
N SER A 23 -4.73 -2.90 29.32
CA SER A 23 -5.52 -3.47 28.22
C SER A 23 -6.75 -2.62 27.91
N VAL A 24 -7.55 -2.26 28.91
CA VAL A 24 -8.72 -1.38 28.77
C VAL A 24 -8.33 -0.03 28.16
N LYS A 25 -7.24 0.58 28.62
CA LYS A 25 -6.74 1.84 28.07
C LYS A 25 -6.32 1.71 26.60
N ASN A 26 -5.64 0.61 26.25
CA ASN A 26 -5.20 0.35 24.88
C ASN A 26 -6.39 0.09 23.96
N ASN A 27 -7.38 -0.69 24.39
CA ASN A 27 -8.63 -0.92 23.66
C ASN A 27 -9.38 0.38 23.44
N ARG A 28 -9.50 1.25 24.47
CA ARG A 28 -10.09 2.59 24.29
C ARG A 28 -9.35 3.44 23.25
N LYS A 29 -8.02 3.35 23.15
CA LYS A 29 -7.25 4.05 22.12
C LYS A 29 -7.53 3.48 20.72
N LYS A 30 -7.55 2.14 20.58
CA LYS A 30 -7.89 1.45 19.33
C LYS A 30 -9.30 1.84 18.87
N MET A 31 -10.30 1.80 19.75
CA MET A 31 -11.68 2.19 19.42
C MET A 31 -11.82 3.65 18.99
N LYS A 32 -10.93 4.56 19.44
CA LYS A 32 -10.90 5.94 18.93
C LYS A 32 -10.44 6.02 17.47
N ARG A 33 -9.55 5.13 17.04
CA ARG A 33 -9.05 5.02 15.65
C ARG A 33 -10.06 4.38 14.68
N LEU A 34 -11.19 3.92 15.20
CA LEU A 34 -12.33 3.39 14.46
C LEU A 34 -13.56 4.32 14.51
N LYS A 35 -13.47 5.46 15.23
CA LYS A 35 -14.63 6.32 15.47
C LYS A 35 -14.90 7.22 14.27
N GLY A 36 -15.98 6.93 13.55
CA GLY A 36 -16.58 7.80 12.55
C GLY A 36 -17.83 7.16 11.95
N PRO A 37 -18.82 7.94 11.50
CA PRO A 37 -19.94 7.39 10.74
C PRO A 37 -19.42 6.83 9.42
N TYR A 38 -19.89 5.65 9.06
CA TYR A 38 -19.54 4.97 7.83
C TYR A 38 -20.78 4.28 7.24
N ARG A 39 -20.77 4.07 5.92
CA ARG A 39 -21.71 3.20 5.22
C ARG A 39 -20.92 2.03 4.68
N PHE A 40 -21.30 0.83 5.09
CA PHE A 40 -20.68 -0.42 4.65
C PHE A 40 -21.73 -1.28 3.96
N ILE A 41 -21.47 -1.59 2.69
CA ILE A 41 -22.26 -2.53 1.90
C ILE A 41 -21.46 -3.81 1.87
N ASN A 42 -21.92 -4.76 2.69
CA ASN A 42 -21.20 -5.97 3.00
C ASN A 42 -21.42 -7.03 1.91
N ARG A 43 -20.34 -7.47 1.26
CA ARG A 43 -20.30 -8.64 0.37
C ARG A 43 -19.12 -9.55 0.71
N LYS A 44 -18.64 -9.48 1.96
CA LYS A 44 -17.45 -10.19 2.43
C LYS A 44 -17.60 -11.71 2.27
N THR A 45 -16.49 -12.37 1.96
CA THR A 45 -16.39 -13.82 1.86
C THR A 45 -15.76 -14.46 3.10
N ASP A 46 -15.31 -13.63 4.06
CA ASP A 46 -14.61 -14.04 5.28
C ASP A 46 -13.30 -14.80 4.98
N ALA A 47 -12.63 -14.44 3.88
CA ALA A 47 -11.34 -14.99 3.52
C ALA A 47 -10.23 -14.59 4.51
N GLU A 48 -9.17 -15.40 4.57
CA GLU A 48 -7.99 -15.10 5.41
C GLU A 48 -7.10 -13.99 4.83
N THR A 49 -7.40 -13.51 3.62
CA THR A 49 -6.69 -12.41 2.96
C THR A 49 -7.68 -11.37 2.52
N LEU A 50 -7.41 -10.10 2.85
CA LEU A 50 -8.18 -8.94 2.45
C LEU A 50 -7.38 -8.08 1.47
N CYS A 51 -8.02 -7.58 0.42
CA CYS A 51 -7.51 -6.51 -0.41
C CYS A 51 -8.34 -5.24 -0.20
N VAL A 52 -7.72 -4.24 0.43
CA VAL A 52 -8.30 -2.90 0.60
C VAL A 52 -7.85 -2.02 -0.57
N ILE A 53 -8.81 -1.53 -1.35
CA ILE A 53 -8.55 -0.64 -2.49
C ILE A 53 -9.06 0.76 -2.12
N LEU A 54 -8.15 1.72 -2.01
CA LEU A 54 -8.49 3.12 -1.73
C LEU A 54 -8.88 3.83 -3.02
N ALA A 55 -10.14 4.23 -3.14
CA ALA A 55 -10.66 4.86 -4.34
C ALA A 55 -11.70 5.94 -4.04
N GLY A 56 -11.82 6.92 -4.94
CA GLY A 56 -12.88 7.93 -4.83
C GLY A 56 -12.65 9.21 -5.63
N TYR A 57 -11.42 9.49 -6.06
CA TYR A 57 -11.07 10.80 -6.60
C TYR A 57 -10.47 10.76 -8.01
N LYS A 58 -10.18 9.56 -8.56
CA LYS A 58 -9.59 9.38 -9.89
C LYS A 58 -10.45 8.45 -10.77
N ASP A 59 -11.72 8.79 -10.91
CA ASP A 59 -12.71 8.06 -11.72
C ASP A 59 -12.26 7.70 -13.14
N PHE A 60 -11.50 8.58 -13.78
CA PHE A 60 -10.91 8.37 -15.11
C PHE A 60 -9.94 7.17 -15.19
N LEU A 61 -9.39 6.71 -14.06
CA LEU A 61 -8.52 5.53 -13.99
C LEU A 61 -9.28 4.23 -13.77
N TRP A 62 -10.45 4.30 -13.14
CA TRP A 62 -11.17 3.13 -12.65
C TRP A 62 -11.43 2.07 -13.71
N PRO A 63 -11.81 2.40 -14.97
CA PRO A 63 -12.01 1.39 -16.01
C PRO A 63 -10.77 0.51 -16.26
N LYS A 64 -9.56 1.08 -16.19
CA LYS A 64 -8.32 0.33 -16.40
C LYS A 64 -7.84 -0.34 -15.12
N VAL A 65 -7.76 0.41 -14.02
CA VAL A 65 -7.26 -0.12 -12.74
C VAL A 65 -8.12 -1.27 -12.24
N PHE A 66 -9.44 -1.10 -12.18
CA PHE A 66 -10.31 -2.18 -11.69
C PHE A 66 -10.45 -3.34 -12.67
N ALA A 67 -10.31 -3.11 -13.99
CA ALA A 67 -10.26 -4.22 -14.95
C ALA A 67 -9.02 -5.11 -14.71
N ARG A 68 -7.85 -4.52 -14.43
CA ARG A 68 -6.65 -5.27 -14.06
C ARG A 68 -6.84 -6.01 -12.74
N ILE A 69 -7.39 -5.34 -11.72
CA ILE A 69 -7.71 -5.98 -10.44
C ILE A 69 -8.62 -7.18 -10.66
N LYS A 70 -9.75 -7.02 -11.36
CA LYS A 70 -10.67 -8.12 -11.65
C LYS A 70 -10.00 -9.28 -12.40
N THR A 71 -9.09 -8.97 -13.32
CA THR A 71 -8.42 -9.98 -14.16
C THR A 71 -7.42 -10.82 -13.37
N PHE A 72 -6.69 -10.21 -12.43
CA PHE A 72 -5.57 -10.85 -11.74
C PHE A 72 -5.85 -11.18 -10.26
N LEU A 73 -7.00 -10.80 -9.71
CA LEU A 73 -7.38 -11.10 -8.34
C LEU A 73 -7.64 -12.61 -8.15
N PRO A 74 -6.96 -13.27 -7.20
CA PRO A 74 -7.29 -14.63 -6.79
C PRO A 74 -8.69 -14.74 -6.14
N GLU A 75 -9.40 -15.84 -6.39
CA GLU A 75 -10.76 -16.07 -5.87
C GLU A 75 -10.83 -16.14 -4.33
N ASN A 76 -9.72 -16.45 -3.67
CA ASN A 76 -9.63 -16.61 -2.22
C ASN A 76 -9.23 -15.32 -1.48
N ILE A 77 -9.36 -14.16 -2.11
CA ILE A 77 -9.09 -12.85 -1.50
C ILE A 77 -10.41 -12.08 -1.38
N ASP A 78 -10.73 -11.65 -0.16
CA ASP A 78 -11.85 -10.75 0.08
C ASP A 78 -11.47 -9.33 -0.38
N VAL A 79 -12.41 -8.58 -0.94
CA VAL A 79 -12.12 -7.23 -1.47
C VAL A 79 -13.04 -6.21 -0.82
N CYS A 80 -12.42 -5.15 -0.32
CA CYS A 80 -13.12 -3.97 0.16
C CYS A 80 -12.63 -2.73 -0.58
N VAL A 81 -13.47 -2.19 -1.46
CA VAL A 81 -13.23 -0.85 -2.01
C VAL A 81 -13.61 0.17 -0.94
N ALA A 82 -12.75 1.14 -0.70
CA ALA A 82 -12.82 2.06 0.43
C ALA A 82 -12.70 3.50 -0.05
N SER A 83 -13.78 4.28 0.10
CA SER A 83 -13.83 5.70 -0.22
C SER A 83 -13.87 6.57 1.04
N SER A 84 -12.98 7.56 1.07
CA SER A 84 -12.81 8.47 2.19
C SER A 84 -13.40 9.82 1.82
N GLY A 85 -14.41 10.31 2.55
CA GLY A 85 -14.99 11.64 2.34
C GLY A 85 -16.07 11.73 1.28
N LEU A 86 -16.48 10.62 0.68
CA LEU A 86 -17.55 10.56 -0.32
C LEU A 86 -18.20 9.19 -0.36
N TYR A 87 -19.45 9.16 -0.84
CA TYR A 87 -20.08 7.99 -1.41
C TYR A 87 -20.08 8.14 -2.93
N SER A 88 -19.98 7.03 -3.66
CA SER A 88 -19.94 7.01 -5.12
C SER A 88 -20.82 5.86 -5.60
N ASP A 89 -21.88 6.19 -6.34
CA ASP A 89 -22.76 5.20 -6.96
C ASP A 89 -22.01 4.36 -7.99
N GLN A 90 -21.03 4.95 -8.68
CA GLN A 90 -20.19 4.24 -9.63
C GLN A 90 -19.31 3.18 -8.95
N LEU A 91 -18.72 3.50 -7.78
CA LEU A 91 -17.96 2.51 -7.00
C LEU A 91 -18.87 1.44 -6.40
N ASP A 92 -20.05 1.79 -5.91
CA ASP A 92 -21.00 0.79 -5.38
C ASP A 92 -21.42 -0.18 -6.49
N LYS A 93 -21.81 0.33 -7.66
CA LYS A 93 -22.16 -0.51 -8.81
C LYS A 93 -21.00 -1.41 -9.24
N LEU A 94 -19.79 -0.87 -9.30
CA LEU A 94 -18.59 -1.65 -9.60
C LEU A 94 -18.38 -2.77 -8.55
N CYS A 95 -18.58 -2.47 -7.27
CA CYS A 95 -18.49 -3.46 -6.22
C CYS A 95 -19.60 -4.52 -6.30
N GLU A 96 -20.83 -4.11 -6.62
CA GLU A 96 -21.96 -5.00 -6.83
C GLU A 96 -21.69 -6.00 -7.96
N GLU A 97 -21.25 -5.52 -9.12
CA GLU A 97 -20.95 -6.34 -10.30
C GLU A 97 -19.83 -7.37 -10.08
N ASN A 98 -18.95 -7.12 -9.12
CA ASN A 98 -17.81 -8.00 -8.80
C ASN A 98 -17.97 -8.76 -7.48
N GLY A 99 -19.10 -8.58 -6.77
CA GLY A 99 -19.30 -9.19 -5.46
C GLY A 99 -18.38 -8.66 -4.36
N TRP A 100 -17.84 -7.45 -4.52
CA TRP A 100 -16.91 -6.83 -3.56
C TRP A 100 -17.65 -5.98 -2.51
N SER A 101 -17.07 -5.88 -1.32
CA SER A 101 -17.58 -4.99 -0.29
C SER A 101 -17.27 -3.54 -0.62
N TYR A 102 -18.18 -2.62 -0.29
CA TYR A 102 -17.96 -1.18 -0.44
C TYR A 102 -18.08 -0.47 0.91
N LEU A 103 -17.02 0.23 1.31
CA LEU A 103 -16.98 1.06 2.49
C LEU A 103 -16.82 2.53 2.08
N SER A 104 -17.65 3.40 2.66
CA SER A 104 -17.55 4.84 2.46
C SER A 104 -17.67 5.61 3.77
N LEU A 105 -16.92 6.70 3.88
CA LEU A 105 -16.98 7.64 5.00
C LEU A 105 -17.47 9.00 4.53
N GLN A 106 -18.29 9.68 5.33
CA GLN A 106 -18.53 11.12 5.14
C GLN A 106 -17.29 11.96 5.46
N ARG A 107 -16.49 11.52 6.43
CA ARG A 107 -15.25 12.19 6.80
C ARG A 107 -14.16 11.79 5.82
N ASN A 108 -13.52 12.78 5.20
CA ASN A 108 -12.28 12.54 4.49
C ASN A 108 -11.15 12.31 5.51
N CYS A 109 -10.76 11.04 5.73
CA CYS A 109 -9.58 10.61 6.44
C CYS A 109 -9.16 9.21 5.96
N VAL A 110 -8.09 9.13 5.17
CA VAL A 110 -7.60 7.90 4.52
C VAL A 110 -7.27 6.78 5.52
N THR A 111 -6.61 7.12 6.64
CA THR A 111 -6.28 6.12 7.67
C THR A 111 -7.51 5.59 8.40
N LEU A 112 -8.58 6.39 8.53
CA LEU A 112 -9.81 5.97 9.20
C LEU A 112 -10.58 4.95 8.35
N VAL A 113 -10.69 5.18 7.03
CA VAL A 113 -11.39 4.23 6.14
C VAL A 113 -10.64 2.89 6.08
N GLN A 114 -9.30 2.92 6.03
CA GLN A 114 -8.49 1.71 6.09
C GLN A 114 -8.69 0.94 7.40
N ASN A 115 -8.65 1.63 8.55
CA ASN A 115 -8.86 0.98 9.84
C ASN A 115 -10.23 0.33 9.93
N ILE A 116 -11.29 0.99 9.46
CA ILE A 116 -12.65 0.45 9.47
C ILE A 116 -12.75 -0.75 8.51
N ALA A 117 -12.19 -0.66 7.31
CA ALA A 117 -12.16 -1.77 6.36
C ALA A 117 -11.48 -3.01 6.99
N ILE A 118 -10.26 -2.86 7.52
CA ILE A 118 -9.52 -3.97 8.14
C ILE A 118 -10.25 -4.50 9.39
N HIS A 119 -10.92 -3.63 10.16
CA HIS A 119 -11.67 -4.03 11.34
C HIS A 119 -12.93 -4.84 11.02
N LEU A 120 -13.65 -4.50 9.93
CA LEU A 120 -14.88 -5.18 9.52
C LEU A 120 -14.64 -6.58 8.92
N HIS A 121 -13.43 -6.86 8.46
CA HIS A 121 -13.03 -8.16 7.89
C HIS A 121 -12.18 -8.96 8.88
N GLU A 122 -12.78 -9.36 10.01
CA GLU A 122 -12.08 -9.90 11.18
C GLU A 122 -11.27 -11.18 10.92
N HIS A 123 -11.64 -11.96 9.91
CA HIS A 123 -10.95 -13.20 9.53
C HIS A 123 -9.65 -12.98 8.74
N ALA A 124 -9.46 -11.80 8.15
CA ALA A 124 -8.29 -11.52 7.31
C ALA A 124 -7.01 -11.44 8.16
N LYS A 125 -6.07 -12.37 7.94
CA LYS A 125 -4.74 -12.39 8.56
C LYS A 125 -3.71 -11.61 7.74
N MET A 126 -3.88 -11.57 6.42
CA MET A 126 -3.04 -10.84 5.48
C MET A 126 -3.85 -9.72 4.81
N ILE A 127 -3.23 -8.57 4.61
CA ILE A 127 -3.87 -7.38 4.04
C ILE A 127 -3.02 -6.85 2.89
N TYR A 128 -3.61 -6.85 1.70
CA TYR A 128 -3.19 -6.01 0.59
C TYR A 128 -3.79 -4.63 0.75
N LYS A 129 -2.98 -3.60 0.51
CA LYS A 129 -3.42 -2.20 0.38
C LYS A 129 -3.01 -1.71 -1.00
N ILE A 130 -3.96 -1.16 -1.76
CA ILE A 130 -3.76 -0.67 -3.13
C ILE A 130 -4.43 0.70 -3.28
N ASP A 131 -3.75 1.67 -3.88
CA ASP A 131 -4.33 2.97 -4.26
C ASP A 131 -5.00 2.92 -5.65
N GLU A 132 -5.99 3.78 -5.90
CA GLU A 132 -6.78 3.84 -7.15
C GLU A 132 -5.98 4.21 -8.41
N ASP A 133 -4.70 4.53 -8.27
CA ASP A 133 -3.76 4.84 -9.34
C ASP A 133 -2.62 3.84 -9.47
N ILE A 134 -2.76 2.67 -8.84
CA ILE A 134 -1.90 1.51 -9.06
C ILE A 134 -2.45 0.60 -10.15
N PHE A 135 -1.63 0.34 -11.15
CA PHE A 135 -1.88 -0.61 -12.23
C PHE A 135 -1.19 -1.93 -11.89
N ILE A 136 -1.92 -2.85 -11.26
CA ILE A 136 -1.37 -4.16 -10.95
C ILE A 136 -1.12 -4.98 -12.22
N THR A 137 -0.19 -5.92 -12.12
CA THR A 137 0.18 -6.87 -13.16
C THR A 137 -0.14 -8.29 -12.72
N ARG A 138 0.06 -9.24 -13.64
CA ARG A 138 -0.37 -10.62 -13.51
C ARG A 138 0.17 -11.30 -12.25
N HIS A 139 1.45 -11.11 -11.96
CA HIS A 139 2.12 -11.85 -10.90
C HIS A 139 2.12 -11.13 -9.55
N PHE A 140 1.44 -9.97 -9.44
CA PHE A 140 1.45 -9.12 -8.25
C PHE A 140 1.04 -9.86 -6.97
N PHE A 141 -0.15 -10.46 -6.94
CA PHE A 141 -0.67 -11.09 -5.71
C PHE A 141 0.21 -12.27 -5.28
N GLU A 142 0.46 -13.21 -6.19
CA GLU A 142 1.23 -14.41 -5.88
C GLU A 142 2.67 -14.10 -5.47
N THR A 143 3.33 -13.15 -6.13
CA THR A 143 4.72 -12.81 -5.84
C THR A 143 4.84 -12.20 -4.46
N LEU A 144 3.97 -11.26 -4.09
CA LEU A 144 3.99 -10.65 -2.76
C LEU A 144 3.73 -11.68 -1.65
N THR A 145 2.75 -12.58 -1.83
CA THR A 145 2.45 -13.63 -0.85
C THR A 145 3.61 -14.62 -0.72
N LYS A 146 4.19 -15.05 -1.85
CA LYS A 146 5.35 -15.94 -1.88
C LYS A 146 6.54 -15.30 -1.19
N THR A 147 6.88 -14.05 -1.52
CA THR A 147 7.98 -13.31 -0.89
C THR A 147 7.75 -13.13 0.61
N TYR A 148 6.54 -12.76 1.05
CA TYR A 148 6.24 -12.63 2.48
C TYR A 148 6.49 -13.94 3.22
N SER A 149 5.98 -15.05 2.66
CA SER A 149 6.07 -16.38 3.27
C SER A 149 7.51 -16.90 3.33
N ASP A 150 8.23 -16.79 2.21
CA ASP A 150 9.62 -17.25 2.12
C ASP A 150 10.56 -16.43 3.00
N VAL A 151 10.45 -15.10 3.01
CA VAL A 151 11.29 -14.26 3.87
C VAL A 151 10.99 -14.51 5.34
N SER A 152 9.72 -14.72 5.71
CA SER A 152 9.34 -15.02 7.10
C SER A 152 9.83 -16.40 7.56
N ALA A 153 9.88 -17.39 6.67
CA ALA A 153 10.26 -18.77 7.02
C ALA A 153 11.77 -19.04 6.90
N ASN A 154 12.39 -18.53 5.83
CA ASN A 154 13.75 -18.88 5.41
C ASN A 154 14.69 -17.66 5.35
N GLY A 155 14.14 -16.44 5.38
CA GLY A 155 14.89 -15.21 5.23
C GLY A 155 15.64 -14.79 6.50
N LYS A 156 16.45 -13.73 6.35
CA LYS A 156 17.20 -13.11 7.46
C LYS A 156 16.46 -11.95 8.14
N TYR A 157 15.26 -11.62 7.65
CA TYR A 157 14.54 -10.42 8.05
C TYR A 157 13.21 -10.77 8.71
N GLU A 158 12.89 -10.05 9.77
CA GLU A 158 11.53 -9.94 10.30
C GLU A 158 10.71 -9.06 9.35
N VAL A 159 9.72 -9.62 8.68
CA VAL A 159 8.96 -8.86 7.67
C VAL A 159 8.06 -7.82 8.34
N GLY A 160 8.19 -6.57 7.89
CA GLY A 160 7.22 -5.50 8.14
C GLY A 160 6.09 -5.61 7.12
N PHE A 161 6.40 -5.26 5.87
CA PHE A 161 5.53 -5.45 4.72
C PHE A 161 6.35 -5.88 3.51
N VAL A 162 5.66 -6.39 2.49
CA VAL A 162 6.22 -6.66 1.16
C VAL A 162 5.59 -5.71 0.15
N ALA A 163 6.40 -5.14 -0.75
CA ALA A 163 5.93 -4.31 -1.86
C ALA A 163 6.51 -4.81 -3.20
N PRO A 164 5.85 -4.56 -4.34
CA PRO A 164 6.41 -4.81 -5.66
C PRO A 164 7.43 -3.73 -6.02
N LEU A 165 8.15 -3.91 -7.13
CA LEU A 165 8.83 -2.79 -7.78
C LEU A 165 7.78 -1.84 -8.37
N ILE A 166 7.96 -0.54 -8.11
CA ILE A 166 7.11 0.53 -8.64
C ILE A 166 8.02 1.48 -9.44
N PRO A 167 7.82 1.67 -10.76
CA PRO A 167 8.68 2.52 -11.58
C PRO A 167 8.74 3.96 -11.09
N ILE A 168 7.59 4.54 -10.74
CA ILE A 168 7.47 5.90 -10.22
C ILE A 168 7.41 5.82 -8.69
N ASN A 169 8.57 5.57 -8.07
CA ASN A 169 8.76 5.43 -6.62
C ASN A 169 10.24 5.66 -6.23
N GLY A 170 10.50 6.27 -5.07
CA GLY A 170 11.85 6.64 -4.62
C GLY A 170 12.86 5.49 -4.45
N TYR A 171 12.40 4.25 -4.36
CA TYR A 171 13.24 3.03 -4.36
C TYR A 171 13.15 2.28 -5.69
N GLY A 172 11.91 1.98 -6.14
CA GLY A 172 11.67 1.10 -7.28
C GLY A 172 12.30 1.59 -8.60
N HIS A 173 12.30 2.91 -8.85
CA HIS A 173 12.91 3.49 -10.06
C HIS A 173 14.38 3.10 -10.21
N VAL A 174 15.15 3.07 -9.11
CA VAL A 174 16.57 2.73 -9.11
C VAL A 174 16.75 1.28 -9.53
N ARG A 175 16.02 0.36 -8.89
CA ARG A 175 16.14 -1.08 -9.12
C ARG A 175 15.73 -1.46 -10.54
N ILE A 176 14.66 -0.84 -11.07
CA ILE A 176 14.22 -1.06 -12.45
C ILE A 176 15.30 -0.57 -13.44
N LEU A 177 15.85 0.63 -13.23
CA LEU A 177 16.94 1.14 -14.08
C LEU A 177 18.18 0.24 -14.04
N GLU A 178 18.55 -0.28 -12.86
CA GLU A 178 19.68 -1.21 -12.71
C GLU A 178 19.42 -2.52 -13.44
N LYS A 179 18.22 -3.12 -13.29
CA LYS A 179 17.83 -4.37 -13.96
C LYS A 179 17.78 -4.24 -15.48
N LEU A 180 17.35 -3.08 -15.99
CA LEU A 180 17.24 -2.82 -17.43
C LEU A 180 18.49 -2.16 -18.03
N HIS A 181 19.55 -1.95 -17.24
CA HIS A 181 20.77 -1.24 -17.66
C HIS A 181 20.53 0.17 -18.22
N LEU A 182 19.58 0.91 -17.64
CA LEU A 182 19.14 2.25 -18.08
C LEU A 182 19.62 3.40 -17.17
N VAL A 183 20.49 3.13 -16.20
CA VAL A 183 20.97 4.13 -15.22
C VAL A 183 21.58 5.34 -15.93
N ASP A 184 22.56 5.12 -16.81
CA ASP A 184 23.28 6.21 -17.49
C ASP A 184 22.35 7.10 -18.32
N GLU A 185 21.37 6.50 -18.99
CA GLU A 185 20.41 7.25 -19.80
C GLU A 185 19.47 8.09 -18.93
N TYR A 186 19.01 7.54 -17.80
CA TYR A 186 18.22 8.30 -16.85
C TYR A 186 19.02 9.49 -16.28
N GLU A 187 20.27 9.26 -15.88
CA GLU A 187 21.12 10.30 -15.28
C GLU A 187 21.44 11.42 -16.28
N LYS A 188 21.62 11.09 -17.56
CA LYS A 188 21.82 12.06 -18.64
C LYS A 188 20.61 12.98 -18.85
N ARG A 189 19.39 12.46 -18.69
CA ARG A 189 18.15 13.16 -18.99
C ARG A 189 17.54 13.91 -17.81
N PHE A 190 17.65 13.37 -16.61
CA PHE A 190 16.86 13.82 -15.48
C PHE A 190 17.74 14.24 -14.29
N GLU A 191 18.24 13.27 -13.55
CA GLU A 191 19.08 13.50 -12.37
C GLU A 191 19.84 12.24 -11.98
N LYS A 192 20.86 12.40 -11.15
CA LYS A 192 21.59 11.27 -10.55
C LYS A 192 20.63 10.31 -9.83
N VAL A 193 20.75 9.02 -10.10
CA VAL A 193 19.94 7.96 -9.50
C VAL A 193 20.34 7.80 -8.03
N LYS A 194 19.33 7.77 -7.15
CA LYS A 194 19.49 7.64 -5.70
C LYS A 194 18.28 6.96 -5.11
N TYR A 195 18.52 6.05 -4.16
CA TYR A 195 17.50 5.60 -3.22
C TYR A 195 17.08 6.78 -2.33
N ALA A 196 16.01 7.48 -2.73
CA ALA A 196 15.48 8.61 -1.98
C ALA A 196 14.03 8.88 -2.39
N SER A 197 13.14 8.96 -1.41
CA SER A 197 11.78 9.50 -1.59
C SER A 197 11.73 10.92 -1.00
N ARG A 198 11.62 11.92 -1.89
CA ARG A 198 11.53 13.34 -1.54
C ARG A 198 10.89 14.12 -2.67
N SER A 199 10.04 15.08 -2.31
CA SER A 199 9.29 15.93 -3.25
C SER A 199 10.16 16.83 -4.13
N ASP A 200 11.45 16.98 -3.83
CA ASP A 200 12.41 17.73 -4.63
C ASP A 200 13.05 16.91 -5.76
N ARG A 201 12.88 15.58 -5.76
CA ARG A 201 13.44 14.66 -6.75
C ARG A 201 12.63 14.65 -8.04
N LYS A 202 13.29 14.50 -9.18
CA LYS A 202 12.69 14.42 -10.51
C LYS A 202 11.68 13.28 -10.61
N ILE A 203 11.99 12.11 -10.03
CA ILE A 203 11.07 10.97 -10.02
C ILE A 203 9.70 11.27 -9.38
N GLU A 204 9.62 12.22 -8.43
CA GLU A 204 8.36 12.59 -7.74
C GLU A 204 7.73 13.91 -8.24
N LYS A 205 8.46 14.73 -9.00
CA LYS A 205 7.99 16.06 -9.40
C LYS A 205 7.95 16.32 -10.90
N ASP A 206 8.78 15.63 -11.68
CA ASP A 206 8.97 15.91 -13.11
C ASP A 206 8.06 15.00 -13.95
N PRO A 207 7.08 15.55 -14.69
CA PRO A 207 6.22 14.74 -15.55
C PRO A 207 6.98 14.01 -16.66
N GLU A 208 8.08 14.53 -17.16
CA GLU A 208 8.85 13.85 -18.21
C GLU A 208 9.56 12.61 -17.67
N ALA A 209 9.98 12.62 -16.40
CA ALA A 209 10.50 11.43 -15.73
C ALA A 209 9.41 10.36 -15.57
N ALA A 210 8.18 10.77 -15.22
CA ALA A 210 7.05 9.84 -15.14
C ALA A 210 6.69 9.26 -16.52
N LYS A 211 6.62 10.09 -17.58
CA LYS A 211 6.36 9.63 -18.96
C LYS A 211 7.42 8.65 -19.47
N PHE A 212 8.68 8.87 -19.10
CA PHE A 212 9.78 7.95 -19.41
C PHE A 212 9.51 6.54 -18.84
N PHE A 213 9.10 6.44 -17.58
CA PHE A 213 8.75 5.16 -16.97
C PHE A 213 7.44 4.54 -17.48
N TRP A 214 6.57 5.34 -18.10
CA TRP A 214 5.41 4.86 -18.86
C TRP A 214 5.73 4.51 -20.32
N GLY A 215 7.02 4.42 -20.69
CA GLY A 215 7.44 3.93 -21.99
C GLY A 215 7.31 4.95 -23.13
N LYS A 216 7.22 6.26 -22.85
CA LYS A 216 7.08 7.33 -23.88
C LYS A 216 8.05 7.19 -25.05
N ASP A 217 9.29 6.81 -24.77
CA ASP A 217 10.36 6.70 -25.77
C ASP A 217 10.66 5.25 -26.18
N GLN A 218 9.79 4.29 -25.80
CA GLN A 218 9.91 2.84 -26.06
C GLN A 218 11.20 2.19 -25.53
N MET A 219 11.92 2.91 -24.66
CA MET A 219 13.13 2.44 -24.00
C MET A 219 12.85 1.46 -22.86
N LEU A 220 11.76 1.70 -22.15
CA LEU A 220 11.21 0.75 -21.20
C LEU A 220 10.03 0.05 -21.86
N GLY A 221 9.96 -1.26 -21.69
CA GLY A 221 8.75 -2.01 -21.99
C GLY A 221 7.58 -1.55 -21.11
N SER A 222 6.38 -1.97 -21.49
CA SER A 222 5.20 -1.84 -20.65
C SER A 222 5.41 -2.52 -19.29
N ILE A 223 4.59 -2.13 -18.30
CA ILE A 223 4.63 -2.78 -16.98
C ILE A 223 4.34 -4.29 -17.06
N ASP A 224 3.55 -4.75 -18.03
CA ASP A 224 3.27 -6.17 -18.24
C ASP A 224 4.47 -6.93 -18.80
N GLU A 225 5.18 -6.33 -19.77
CA GLU A 225 6.42 -6.91 -20.32
C GLU A 225 7.50 -6.98 -19.23
N MET A 226 7.66 -5.92 -18.44
CA MET A 226 8.60 -5.90 -17.32
C MET A 226 8.23 -6.93 -16.24
N ASP A 227 6.95 -7.07 -15.89
CA ASP A 227 6.50 -8.07 -14.92
C ASP A 227 6.78 -9.50 -15.41
N GLU A 228 6.46 -9.80 -16.67
CA GLU A 228 6.75 -11.10 -17.30
C GLU A 228 8.25 -11.42 -17.37
N GLU A 229 9.09 -10.42 -17.64
CA GLU A 229 10.54 -10.57 -17.64
C GLU A 229 11.08 -10.83 -16.23
N PHE A 230 10.71 -9.99 -15.26
CA PHE A 230 11.24 -10.06 -13.90
C PHE A 230 10.71 -11.29 -13.14
N TYR A 231 9.51 -11.74 -13.45
CA TYR A 231 8.96 -12.97 -12.88
C TYR A 231 9.75 -14.22 -13.28
N LYS A 232 10.29 -14.26 -14.51
CA LYS A 232 11.12 -15.35 -15.02
C LYS A 232 12.56 -15.31 -14.50
N ALA A 233 13.00 -14.16 -13.99
CA ALA A 233 14.31 -14.02 -13.38
C ALA A 233 14.43 -14.87 -12.09
N PRO A 234 15.66 -15.21 -11.65
CA PRO A 234 15.85 -15.85 -10.36
C PRO A 234 15.14 -15.09 -9.24
N TYR A 235 14.56 -15.84 -8.30
CA TYR A 235 13.85 -15.25 -7.17
C TYR A 235 14.79 -14.36 -6.34
N GLU A 236 14.38 -13.12 -6.12
CA GLU A 236 15.18 -12.10 -5.47
C GLU A 236 14.28 -11.13 -4.68
N TYR A 237 14.80 -10.63 -3.56
CA TYR A 237 14.16 -9.58 -2.77
C TYR A 237 15.22 -8.73 -2.08
N HIS A 238 14.87 -7.50 -1.74
CA HIS A 238 15.75 -6.60 -1.00
C HIS A 238 15.00 -5.88 0.12
N ALA A 239 15.73 -5.56 1.21
CA ALA A 239 15.23 -4.63 2.20
C ALA A 239 15.36 -3.19 1.68
N CYS A 240 14.26 -2.44 1.68
CA CYS A 240 14.27 -1.01 1.37
C CYS A 240 14.95 -0.22 2.51
N PRO A 241 16.01 0.56 2.23
CA PRO A 241 16.74 1.32 3.26
C PRO A 241 16.14 2.71 3.52
N ILE A 242 15.05 3.07 2.85
CA ILE A 242 14.43 4.40 2.90
C ILE A 242 12.94 4.29 3.17
N ARG A 243 12.30 5.42 3.50
CA ARG A 243 10.84 5.57 3.47
C ARG A 243 10.32 5.14 2.09
N PHE A 244 9.33 4.27 2.06
CA PHE A 244 8.79 3.66 0.84
C PHE A 244 7.37 4.17 0.59
N SER A 245 7.07 4.60 -0.64
CA SER A 245 5.70 4.98 -0.96
C SER A 245 4.79 3.77 -1.08
N ILE A 246 3.85 3.62 -0.14
CA ILE A 246 3.09 2.38 0.10
C ILE A 246 1.86 2.25 -0.81
N GLY A 247 1.92 2.74 -2.05
CA GLY A 247 0.81 2.68 -3.00
C GLY A 247 0.24 1.27 -3.18
N ALA A 248 1.12 0.26 -3.14
CA ALA A 248 0.77 -1.17 -3.19
C ALA A 248 1.66 -1.97 -2.22
N ILE A 249 1.07 -2.57 -1.18
CA ILE A 249 1.80 -3.38 -0.18
C ILE A 249 0.98 -4.58 0.31
N LEU A 250 1.67 -5.59 0.84
CA LEU A 250 1.13 -6.71 1.61
C LEU A 250 1.70 -6.68 3.04
N PHE A 251 0.85 -6.72 4.05
CA PHE A 251 1.26 -6.78 5.46
C PHE A 251 0.31 -7.66 6.28
N SER A 252 0.75 -8.07 7.48
CA SER A 252 -0.08 -8.89 8.37
C SER A 252 -1.01 -8.05 9.23
N ARG A 253 -2.17 -8.62 9.59
CA ARG A 253 -3.05 -8.06 10.64
C ARG A 253 -2.28 -7.82 11.92
N GLU A 254 -1.39 -8.74 12.28
CA GLU A 254 -0.58 -8.65 13.49
C GLU A 254 0.28 -7.37 13.50
N LEU A 255 0.92 -7.01 12.38
CA LEU A 255 1.66 -5.76 12.25
C LEU A 255 0.75 -4.55 12.53
N TRP A 256 -0.41 -4.51 11.87
CA TRP A 256 -1.39 -3.43 12.03
C TRP A 256 -1.90 -3.35 13.48
N GLU A 257 -2.16 -4.47 14.14
CA GLU A 257 -2.58 -4.50 15.53
C GLU A 257 -1.50 -4.07 16.51
N ASN A 258 -0.24 -4.44 16.23
CA ASN A 258 0.95 -4.09 17.03
C ASN A 258 1.28 -2.60 16.90
N MET A 259 1.11 -2.00 15.71
CA MET A 259 1.10 -0.55 15.49
C MET A 259 -0.03 0.18 16.24
N GLY A 260 -1.03 -0.59 16.71
CA GLY A 260 -2.24 -0.07 17.32
C GLY A 260 -3.25 0.47 16.31
N MET A 261 -3.24 -0.03 15.08
CA MET A 261 -3.95 0.49 13.89
C MET A 261 -3.30 1.76 13.32
N PHE A 262 -3.77 2.25 12.16
CA PHE A 262 -3.29 3.51 11.60
C PHE A 262 -3.71 4.71 12.47
N ILE A 263 -2.85 5.72 12.56
CA ILE A 263 -3.11 6.96 13.28
C ILE A 263 -4.22 7.72 12.55
N VAL A 264 -5.24 8.09 13.31
CA VAL A 264 -6.34 8.95 12.84
C VAL A 264 -6.19 10.30 13.53
N ASP A 265 -5.84 11.32 12.76
CA ASP A 265 -5.75 12.72 13.21
C ASP A 265 -6.77 13.59 12.46
N LYS A 266 -6.90 14.88 12.80
CA LYS A 266 -7.79 15.82 12.12
C LYS A 266 -7.38 15.98 10.64
N GLY A 267 -8.38 16.19 9.77
CA GLY A 267 -8.16 16.39 8.33
C GLY A 267 -8.11 15.09 7.51
N PRO A 268 -7.57 15.15 6.27
CA PRO A 268 -7.59 14.06 5.29
C PRO A 268 -6.72 12.84 5.63
N CYS A 269 -5.82 12.95 6.59
CA CYS A 269 -4.92 11.86 7.01
C CYS A 269 -4.05 11.26 5.90
N MET A 270 -3.87 11.96 4.78
CA MET A 270 -3.13 11.49 3.62
C MET A 270 -1.63 11.38 3.97
N GLY A 271 -1.02 10.23 3.67
CA GLY A 271 0.38 9.95 3.94
C GLY A 271 0.73 9.61 5.39
N LEU A 272 -0.24 9.69 6.33
CA LEU A 272 -0.01 9.33 7.73
C LEU A 272 0.12 7.81 7.92
N ASP A 273 -0.57 7.02 7.10
CA ASP A 273 -0.38 5.57 7.00
C ASP A 273 1.05 5.22 6.60
N GLU A 274 1.55 5.84 5.54
CA GLU A 274 2.91 5.68 5.02
C GLU A 274 3.96 6.07 6.05
N GLU A 275 3.86 7.27 6.62
CA GLU A 275 4.78 7.73 7.65
C GLU A 275 4.80 6.79 8.85
N GLN A 276 3.63 6.34 9.31
CA GLN A 276 3.55 5.49 10.49
C GLN A 276 4.09 4.09 10.24
N ILE A 277 3.70 3.42 9.15
CA ILE A 277 4.13 2.03 8.90
C ILE A 277 5.63 1.95 8.68
N ASP A 278 6.21 2.89 7.91
CA ASP A 278 7.65 2.94 7.67
C ASP A 278 8.41 3.22 8.96
N SER A 279 7.96 4.23 9.73
CA SER A 279 8.57 4.55 11.02
C SER A 279 8.49 3.38 11.99
N TYR A 280 7.36 2.67 12.02
CA TYR A 280 7.18 1.50 12.86
C TYR A 280 8.11 0.36 12.44
N CYS A 281 8.23 0.09 11.14
CA CYS A 281 9.12 -0.92 10.58
C CYS A 281 10.58 -0.68 11.04
N VAL A 282 11.08 0.54 10.82
CA VAL A 282 12.44 0.90 11.26
C VAL A 282 12.61 0.80 12.77
N MET A 283 11.67 1.35 13.55
CA MET A 283 11.78 1.40 15.01
C MET A 283 11.60 0.05 15.70
N GLN A 284 10.97 -0.94 15.04
CA GLN A 284 10.75 -2.28 15.58
C GLN A 284 11.58 -3.35 14.88
N SER A 285 12.60 -2.93 14.11
CA SER A 285 13.49 -3.84 13.37
C SER A 285 12.73 -4.82 12.46
N LYS A 286 11.62 -4.35 11.89
CA LYS A 286 10.87 -5.06 10.86
C LYS A 286 11.23 -4.47 9.50
N SER A 287 11.71 -5.29 8.59
CA SER A 287 12.20 -4.84 7.29
C SER A 287 11.06 -4.61 6.31
N MET A 288 11.16 -3.50 5.58
CA MET A 288 10.34 -3.22 4.41
C MET A 288 10.95 -4.02 3.25
N ILE A 289 10.29 -5.08 2.81
CA ILE A 289 10.81 -6.01 1.80
C ILE A 289 10.25 -5.65 0.44
N ILE A 290 11.10 -5.59 -0.58
CA ILE A 290 10.71 -5.33 -1.96
C ILE A 290 10.92 -6.61 -2.75
N ALA A 291 9.85 -7.13 -3.35
CA ALA A 291 9.89 -8.27 -4.25
C ALA A 291 10.39 -7.81 -5.61
N GLU A 292 11.53 -8.35 -6.06
CA GLU A 292 12.18 -7.92 -7.30
C GLU A 292 11.61 -8.60 -8.55
N ASN A 293 10.77 -9.62 -8.37
CA ASN A 293 10.20 -10.44 -9.43
C ASN A 293 8.79 -10.02 -9.86
N THR A 294 8.32 -8.84 -9.46
CA THR A 294 7.05 -8.29 -9.94
C THR A 294 7.09 -6.77 -9.98
N VAL A 295 6.39 -6.18 -10.96
CA VAL A 295 6.31 -4.74 -11.18
C VAL A 295 4.87 -4.31 -11.22
N VAL A 296 4.52 -3.18 -10.60
CA VAL A 296 3.21 -2.52 -10.81
C VAL A 296 3.41 -1.08 -11.24
N GLY A 297 2.49 -0.56 -12.04
CA GLY A 297 2.48 0.85 -12.41
C GLY A 297 1.89 1.71 -11.29
N HIS A 298 2.45 2.90 -11.07
CA HIS A 298 1.82 3.96 -10.28
C HIS A 298 1.67 5.15 -11.21
N LEU A 299 0.47 5.74 -11.34
CA LEU A 299 0.23 6.79 -12.32
C LEU A 299 1.27 7.92 -12.19
N SER A 300 1.31 8.58 -11.03
CA SER A 300 2.14 9.76 -10.83
C SER A 300 2.04 10.32 -9.41
N PHE A 301 3.05 11.10 -8.98
CA PHE A 301 3.01 11.85 -7.73
C PHE A 301 2.34 13.23 -7.87
N GLY A 302 2.05 13.85 -6.72
CA GLY A 302 1.36 15.15 -6.56
C GLY A 302 1.52 16.16 -7.70
N GLN A 303 2.74 16.61 -7.97
CA GLN A 303 3.04 17.66 -8.97
C GLN A 303 2.93 17.15 -10.42
N GLN A 304 3.10 15.84 -10.63
CA GLN A 304 3.02 15.20 -11.94
C GLN A 304 1.57 14.95 -12.38
N ASN A 305 0.64 14.83 -11.43
CA ASN A 305 -0.75 14.38 -11.66
C ASN A 305 -1.47 15.06 -12.83
N LYS A 306 -1.36 16.39 -12.97
CA LYS A 306 -2.08 17.11 -14.03
C LYS A 306 -1.62 16.69 -15.42
N GLU A 307 -0.31 16.66 -15.63
CA GLU A 307 0.25 16.32 -16.94
C GLU A 307 0.14 14.83 -17.25
N ILE A 308 0.36 13.96 -16.26
CA ILE A 308 0.25 12.52 -16.47
C ILE A 308 -1.19 12.09 -16.66
N LYS A 309 -2.17 12.75 -16.03
CA LYS A 309 -3.58 12.55 -16.38
C LYS A 309 -3.85 12.84 -17.85
N ASN A 310 -3.36 13.96 -18.38
CA ASN A 310 -3.55 14.29 -19.80
C ASN A 310 -2.84 13.27 -20.70
N TYR A 311 -1.63 12.85 -20.33
CA TYR A 311 -0.88 11.84 -21.05
C TYR A 311 -1.62 10.48 -21.08
N PHE A 312 -2.15 10.04 -19.94
CA PHE A 312 -2.99 8.85 -19.83
C PHE A 312 -4.24 8.91 -20.72
N LEU A 313 -4.93 10.05 -20.74
CA LEU A 313 -6.13 10.21 -21.57
C LEU A 313 -5.82 10.21 -23.08
N GLN A 314 -4.61 10.59 -23.47
CA GLN A 314 -4.16 10.62 -24.87
C GLN A 314 -3.51 9.31 -25.33
N HIS A 315 -2.90 8.57 -24.40
CA HIS A 315 -2.08 7.39 -24.66
C HIS A 315 -2.46 6.22 -23.76
N SER A 316 -3.76 5.98 -23.62
CA SER A 316 -4.28 4.99 -22.67
C SER A 316 -3.75 3.58 -22.92
N GLU A 317 -3.34 3.26 -24.14
CA GLU A 317 -2.72 1.99 -24.54
C GLU A 317 -1.40 1.67 -23.81
N LEU A 318 -0.71 2.67 -23.27
CA LEU A 318 0.55 2.49 -22.55
C LEU A 318 0.36 2.05 -21.08
N PHE A 319 -0.87 2.05 -20.58
CA PHE A 319 -1.22 1.91 -19.16
C PHE A 319 -2.03 0.68 -18.82
#